data_AF-A0A3D3F5W1-F1
#
_entry.id   AF-A0A3D3F5W1-F1
#
_cell.length_a   1.000
_cell.length_b   1.000
_cell.length_c   1.000
_cell.angle_alpha   90.00
_cell.angle_beta   90.00
_cell.angle_gamma   90.00
#
_symmetry.space_group_name_H-M   'P 1'
#
loop_
_entity.id
_entity.type
_entity.pdbx_description
1 polymer ?
#
loop_
_entity_poly.entity_id
_entity_poly.type
_entity_poly.pdbx_seq_one_letter_code
_entity_poly.pdbx_strand_id
1 'polypeptide(L)'
;VVKTFKEQQRKDGLGPYSFLRVTDRALDTVPNDGYGHPVNPVGLIVSTFRPSDDASTFGFLVPSNLFAVTSLREVAELSEKVTQDKSFSLVCTALADEVQQAIETYAITTHPKYGRVYAFEVDGFGNTYFMDDANV
;
A
#
# COMPACT_ATOMS: atom_id res chain seq x y z
N VAL A 1 -8.02 11.35 1.03
CA VAL A 1 -7.42 10.19 0.33
C VAL A 1 -5.95 10.45 -0.02
N VAL A 2 -5.61 11.31 -0.98
CA VAL A 2 -4.21 11.57 -1.41
C VAL A 2 -3.29 11.91 -0.23
N LYS A 3 -3.71 12.80 0.68
CA LYS A 3 -2.95 13.14 1.89
C LYS A 3 -2.57 11.89 2.68
N THR A 4 -3.56 11.05 3.01
CA THR A 4 -3.38 9.81 3.77
C THR A 4 -2.46 8.83 3.04
N PHE A 5 -2.62 8.67 1.73
CA PHE A 5 -1.72 7.80 0.95
C PHE A 5 -0.28 8.28 0.99
N LYS A 6 -0.04 9.59 0.83
CA LYS A 6 1.31 10.18 0.94
C LYS A 6 1.88 10.04 2.35
N GLU A 7 1.07 10.26 3.39
CA GLU A 7 1.49 10.02 4.78
C GLU A 7 1.89 8.56 5.01
N GLN A 8 1.16 7.61 4.42
CA GLN A 8 1.45 6.18 4.50
C GLN A 8 2.53 5.70 3.51
N GLN A 9 3.07 6.55 2.64
CA GLN A 9 4.36 6.25 1.98
C GLN A 9 5.53 6.33 2.98
N ARG A 10 5.32 6.93 4.16
CA ARG A 10 6.27 6.99 5.29
C ARG A 10 7.67 7.51 4.95
N LYS A 11 7.77 8.38 3.94
CA LYS A 11 9.04 8.95 3.46
C LYS A 11 9.74 9.83 4.49
N ASP A 12 8.97 10.60 5.24
CA ASP A 12 9.48 11.57 6.21
C ASP A 12 9.32 11.10 7.67
N GLY A 13 8.95 9.84 7.88
CA GLY A 13 8.73 9.26 9.21
C GLY A 13 7.56 8.28 9.25
N LEU A 14 7.23 7.78 10.45
CA LEU A 14 6.19 6.76 10.67
C LEU A 14 4.77 7.23 10.31
N GLY A 15 4.56 8.53 10.19
CA GLY A 15 3.26 9.13 9.89
C GLY A 15 2.35 9.23 11.12
N PRO A 16 1.11 9.70 10.93
CA PRO A 16 0.21 10.05 12.03
C PRO A 16 -0.60 8.87 12.58
N TYR A 17 -0.50 7.68 11.98
CA TYR A 17 -1.33 6.53 12.33
C TYR A 17 -0.53 5.49 13.11
N SER A 18 -0.99 5.16 14.31
CA SER A 18 -0.62 3.98 15.07
C SER A 18 -1.87 3.32 15.63
N PHE A 19 -1.81 2.01 15.84
CA PHE A 19 -2.95 1.26 16.34
C PHE A 19 -2.53 0.15 17.30
N LEU A 20 -3.17 0.08 18.46
CA LEU A 20 -3.03 -1.03 19.40
C LEU A 20 -4.42 -1.43 19.91
N ARG A 21 -4.62 -2.73 20.06
CA ARG A 21 -5.80 -3.32 20.70
C ARG A 21 -5.34 -4.33 21.74
N VAL A 22 -5.99 -4.33 22.90
CA VAL A 22 -5.86 -5.43 23.88
C VAL A 22 -6.79 -6.54 23.42
N THR A 23 -6.22 -7.65 22.96
CA THR A 23 -6.93 -8.75 22.31
C THR A 23 -6.10 -10.03 22.42
N ASP A 24 -6.75 -11.19 22.36
CA ASP A 24 -6.12 -12.50 22.24
C ASP A 24 -5.85 -12.92 20.79
N ARG A 25 -6.43 -12.20 19.82
CA ARG A 25 -6.22 -12.39 18.38
C ARG A 25 -5.00 -11.61 17.90
N ALA A 26 -3.95 -12.30 17.49
CA ALA A 26 -2.66 -11.68 17.17
C ALA A 26 -2.74 -10.62 16.05
N LEU A 27 -3.58 -10.83 15.02
CA LEU A 27 -3.70 -9.94 13.87
C LEU A 27 -4.72 -8.80 14.07
N ASP A 28 -5.42 -8.78 15.19
CA ASP A 28 -6.33 -7.69 15.58
C ASP A 28 -5.57 -6.51 16.26
N THR A 29 -4.24 -6.60 16.38
CA THR A 29 -3.36 -5.57 16.93
C THR A 29 -2.08 -5.48 16.10
N VAL A 30 -1.26 -4.45 16.30
CA VAL A 30 -0.15 -4.12 15.42
C VAL A 30 1.17 -4.08 16.20
N PRO A 31 2.24 -4.74 15.71
CA PRO A 31 3.54 -4.75 16.39
C PRO A 31 4.24 -3.39 16.34
N ASN A 32 5.39 -3.30 17.02
CA ASN A 32 6.24 -2.09 17.09
C ASN A 32 5.46 -0.85 17.54
N ASP A 33 4.89 -0.92 18.74
CA ASP A 33 4.11 0.17 19.36
C ASP A 33 2.97 0.69 18.47
N GLY A 34 2.40 -0.21 17.66
CA GLY A 34 1.25 0.06 16.81
C GLY A 34 1.58 0.61 15.42
N TYR A 35 2.86 0.67 15.03
CA TYR A 35 3.26 1.17 13.71
C TYR A 35 3.43 0.07 12.65
N GLY A 36 3.45 -1.20 13.05
CA GLY A 36 3.61 -2.34 12.16
C GLY A 36 5.08 -2.68 11.91
N HIS A 37 5.34 -3.70 11.10
CA HIS A 37 6.70 -4.03 10.70
C HIS A 37 7.34 -2.87 9.91
N PRO A 38 8.66 -2.63 10.06
CA PRO A 38 9.34 -1.58 9.33
C PRO A 38 9.20 -1.72 7.83
N VAL A 39 9.16 -0.60 7.13
CA VAL A 39 9.16 -0.53 5.67
C VAL A 39 10.29 0.37 5.18
N ASN A 40 10.85 0.05 4.02
CA ASN A 40 11.69 0.98 3.27
C ASN A 40 10.76 1.85 2.41
N PRO A 41 10.74 3.19 2.57
CA PRO A 41 9.75 4.04 1.90
C PRO A 41 10.06 4.22 0.39
N VAL A 42 9.77 3.18 -0.39
CA VAL A 42 10.13 3.06 -1.82
C VAL A 42 9.09 3.61 -2.79
N GLY A 43 8.01 4.23 -2.29
CA GLY A 43 6.93 4.81 -3.08
C GLY A 43 5.59 4.07 -2.99
N LEU A 44 5.58 2.83 -2.47
CA LEU A 44 4.36 2.10 -2.13
C LEU A 44 3.66 2.72 -0.91
N ILE A 45 2.37 2.45 -0.78
CA ILE A 45 1.51 2.92 0.30
C ILE A 45 1.37 1.81 1.35
N VAL A 46 1.66 2.13 2.62
CA VAL A 46 1.43 1.19 3.73
C VAL A 46 -0.06 0.96 3.95
N SER A 47 -0.45 -0.30 4.07
CA SER A 47 -1.74 -0.73 4.60
C SER A 47 -1.51 -1.51 5.89
N THR A 48 -1.87 -0.93 7.03
CA THR A 48 -1.69 -1.58 8.34
C THR A 48 -2.50 -2.87 8.45
N PHE A 49 -3.66 -2.92 7.80
CA PHE A 49 -4.57 -4.05 7.79
C PHE A 49 -4.93 -4.44 6.35
N ARG A 50 -5.32 -5.70 6.18
CA ARG A 50 -5.86 -6.27 4.93
C ARG A 50 -7.36 -6.01 4.84
N PRO A 51 -8.00 -6.26 3.68
CA PRO A 51 -9.46 -6.30 3.55
C PRO A 51 -10.16 -7.34 4.44
N SER A 52 -9.41 -8.30 5.01
CA SER A 52 -9.90 -9.25 6.03
C SER A 52 -9.96 -8.67 7.44
N ASP A 53 -9.52 -7.42 7.64
CA ASP A 53 -9.26 -6.76 8.92
C ASP A 53 -8.07 -7.34 9.73
N ASP A 54 -7.33 -8.30 9.18
CA ASP A 54 -6.09 -8.80 9.79
C ASP A 54 -4.90 -7.87 9.51
N ALA A 55 -4.03 -7.67 10.49
CA ALA A 55 -2.81 -6.88 10.34
C ALA A 55 -1.90 -7.45 9.24
N SER A 56 -1.36 -6.57 8.39
CA SER A 56 -0.40 -6.93 7.36
C SER A 56 0.89 -7.49 7.98
N THR A 57 1.48 -8.50 7.36
CA THR A 57 2.80 -9.00 7.77
C THR A 57 3.90 -8.06 7.26
N PHE A 58 3.87 -7.71 5.97
CA PHE A 58 4.67 -6.60 5.44
C PHE A 58 3.77 -5.45 5.01
N GLY A 59 4.19 -4.22 5.34
CA GLY A 59 3.29 -3.06 5.27
C GLY A 59 2.80 -2.69 3.88
N PHE A 60 3.50 -3.09 2.81
CA PHE A 60 3.05 -2.82 1.44
C PHE A 60 2.22 -3.99 0.91
N LEU A 61 0.91 -3.93 1.17
CA LEU A 61 -0.09 -4.84 0.63
C LEU A 61 -0.27 -4.60 -0.88
N VAL A 62 0.18 -5.54 -1.70
CA VAL A 62 0.30 -5.38 -3.15
C VAL A 62 -1.07 -5.26 -3.84
N PRO A 63 -2.09 -6.10 -3.55
CA PRO A 63 -3.40 -5.96 -4.17
C PRO A 63 -4.04 -4.58 -3.90
N SER A 64 -3.93 -4.07 -2.66
CA SER A 64 -4.47 -2.76 -2.31
C SER A 64 -3.71 -1.61 -2.96
N ASN A 65 -2.40 -1.74 -3.19
CA ASN A 65 -1.64 -0.75 -3.96
C ASN A 65 -2.05 -0.75 -5.45
N LEU A 66 -2.24 -1.92 -6.07
CA LEU A 66 -2.79 -2.03 -7.43
C LEU A 66 -4.17 -1.37 -7.53
N PHE A 67 -5.03 -1.61 -6.54
CA PHE A 67 -6.34 -0.97 -6.47
C PHE A 67 -6.22 0.55 -6.33
N ALA A 68 -5.35 1.04 -5.44
CA ALA A 68 -5.11 2.47 -5.25
C ALA A 68 -4.64 3.17 -6.54
N VAL A 69 -3.78 2.55 -7.35
CA VAL A 69 -3.37 3.11 -8.66
C VAL A 69 -4.58 3.34 -9.56
N THR A 70 -5.46 2.34 -9.67
CA THR A 70 -6.66 2.43 -10.52
C THR A 70 -7.60 3.51 -10.00
N SER A 71 -7.91 3.49 -8.70
CA SER A 71 -8.80 4.48 -8.08
C SER A 71 -8.26 5.91 -8.15
N LEU A 72 -6.93 6.10 -8.02
CA LEU A 72 -6.33 7.43 -8.17
C LEU A 72 -6.48 7.98 -9.59
N ARG A 73 -6.38 7.12 -10.62
CA ARG A 73 -6.60 7.51 -12.01
C ARG A 73 -8.05 7.89 -12.28
N GLU A 74 -9.00 7.14 -11.73
CA GLU A 74 -10.43 7.46 -11.79
C GLU A 74 -10.73 8.79 -11.09
N VAL A 75 -10.17 9.03 -9.90
CA VAL A 75 -10.29 10.31 -9.18
C VAL A 75 -9.67 11.45 -9.99
N ALA A 76 -8.54 11.23 -10.65
CA ALA A 76 -7.90 12.24 -11.49
C ALA A 76 -8.80 12.65 -12.67
N GLU A 77 -9.43 11.67 -13.33
CA GLU A 77 -10.38 11.91 -14.44
C GLU A 77 -11.60 12.70 -13.96
N LEU A 78 -12.21 12.30 -12.83
CA LEU A 78 -13.35 13.02 -12.25
C LEU A 78 -12.96 14.45 -11.84
N SER A 79 -11.78 14.61 -11.25
CA SER A 79 -11.27 15.92 -10.84
C SER A 79 -11.12 16.88 -12.03
N GLU A 80 -10.61 16.38 -13.16
CA GLU A 80 -10.44 17.20 -14.35
C GLU A 80 -11.77 17.49 -15.05
N LYS A 81 -12.64 16.49 -15.23
CA LYS A 81 -13.85 16.61 -16.08
C LYS A 81 -15.07 17.14 -15.34
N VAL A 82 -15.21 16.85 -14.05
CA VAL A 82 -16.43 17.15 -13.28
C VAL A 82 -16.20 18.35 -12.38
N THR A 83 -15.18 18.31 -11.51
CA THR A 83 -14.90 19.41 -10.58
C THR A 83 -14.02 20.50 -11.19
N GLN A 84 -13.46 20.26 -12.38
CA GLN A 84 -12.58 21.16 -13.12
C GLN A 84 -11.33 21.58 -12.32
N ASP A 85 -10.90 20.75 -11.37
CA ASP A 85 -9.67 20.95 -10.59
C ASP A 85 -8.53 20.18 -11.25
N LYS A 86 -7.91 20.83 -12.23
CA LYS A 86 -6.76 20.28 -12.95
C LYS A 86 -5.55 20.10 -12.04
N SER A 87 -5.41 20.92 -11.00
CA SER A 87 -4.27 20.86 -10.09
C SER A 87 -4.32 19.58 -9.25
N PHE A 88 -5.50 19.26 -8.70
CA PHE A 88 -5.70 18.04 -7.94
C PHE A 88 -5.64 16.79 -8.83
N SER A 89 -6.17 16.86 -10.06
CA SER A 89 -6.03 15.78 -11.05
C SER A 89 -4.56 15.39 -11.28
N LEU A 90 -3.68 16.38 -11.51
CA LEU A 90 -2.24 16.14 -11.68
C LEU A 90 -1.59 15.52 -10.44
N VAL A 91 -2.02 15.91 -9.24
CA VAL A 91 -1.53 15.32 -7.99
C VAL A 91 -1.93 13.85 -7.87
N CYS A 92 -3.17 13.50 -8.23
CA CYS A 92 -3.65 12.12 -8.23
C CYS A 92 -2.89 11.26 -9.25
N THR A 93 -2.74 11.75 -10.49
CA THR A 93 -2.00 11.04 -11.55
C THR A 93 -0.54 10.81 -11.15
N ALA A 94 0.14 11.83 -10.62
CA ALA A 94 1.53 11.70 -10.19
C ALA A 94 1.71 10.65 -9.08
N LEU A 95 0.79 10.58 -8.12
CA LEU A 95 0.84 9.55 -7.08
C LEU A 95 0.54 8.15 -7.64
N ALA A 96 -0.40 8.03 -8.57
CA ALA A 96 -0.71 6.76 -9.22
C ALA A 96 0.50 6.22 -10.00
N ASP A 97 1.19 7.09 -10.74
CA ASP A 97 2.36 6.72 -11.53
C ASP A 97 3.55 6.33 -10.65
N GLU A 98 3.76 7.04 -9.54
CA GLU A 98 4.75 6.67 -8.54
C GLU A 98 4.49 5.27 -7.96
N VAL A 99 3.26 5.01 -7.50
CA VAL A 99 2.90 3.72 -6.89
C VAL A 99 3.00 2.60 -7.93
N GLN A 100 2.54 2.82 -9.17
CA GLN A 100 2.67 1.86 -10.26
C GLN A 100 4.14 1.48 -10.52
N GLN A 101 5.04 2.48 -10.58
CA GLN A 101 6.46 2.23 -10.78
C GLN A 101 7.07 1.44 -9.61
N ALA A 102 6.65 1.74 -8.38
CA ALA A 102 7.10 1.00 -7.21
C ALA A 102 6.56 -0.45 -7.20
N ILE A 103 5.33 -0.70 -7.64
CA ILE A 103 4.78 -2.06 -7.81
C ILE A 103 5.63 -2.86 -8.81
N GLU A 104 5.91 -2.29 -9.98
CA GLU A 104 6.70 -2.95 -11.03
C GLU A 104 8.12 -3.32 -10.56
N THR A 105 8.69 -2.50 -9.67
CA THR A 105 10.05 -2.65 -9.16
C THR A 105 10.13 -3.63 -7.99
N TYR A 106 9.19 -3.55 -7.03
CA TYR A 106 9.32 -4.21 -5.73
C TYR A 106 8.32 -5.34 -5.50
N ALA A 107 7.18 -5.36 -6.22
CA ALA A 107 6.12 -6.34 -5.98
C ALA A 107 6.14 -7.53 -6.94
N ILE A 108 6.83 -7.44 -8.08
CA ILE A 108 7.00 -8.55 -9.02
C ILE A 108 8.32 -9.26 -8.76
N THR A 109 8.25 -10.54 -8.43
CA THR A 109 9.41 -11.36 -8.06
C THR A 109 9.38 -12.70 -8.78
N THR A 110 10.54 -13.34 -8.89
CA THR A 110 10.68 -14.61 -9.61
C THR A 110 10.50 -15.79 -8.66
N HIS A 111 9.35 -16.44 -8.74
CA HIS A 111 9.09 -17.69 -8.03
C HIS A 111 9.76 -18.87 -8.75
N PRO A 112 10.48 -19.77 -8.05
CA PRO A 112 11.28 -20.83 -8.69
C PRO A 112 10.46 -21.80 -9.54
N LYS A 113 9.17 -21.97 -9.21
CA LYS A 113 8.25 -22.84 -9.97
C LYS A 113 7.41 -22.12 -11.02
N TYR A 114 7.08 -20.85 -10.80
CA TYR A 114 6.01 -20.16 -11.54
C TYR A 114 6.51 -18.95 -12.36
N GLY A 115 7.81 -18.64 -12.30
CA GLY A 115 8.38 -17.48 -12.98
C GLY A 115 7.96 -16.18 -12.29
N ARG A 116 7.73 -15.13 -13.07
CA ARG A 116 7.37 -13.81 -12.54
C ARG A 116 5.95 -13.83 -11.98
N VAL A 117 5.81 -13.54 -10.70
CA VAL A 117 4.53 -13.46 -9.98
C VAL A 117 4.51 -12.21 -9.10
N TYR A 118 3.31 -11.74 -8.75
CA TYR A 118 3.16 -10.74 -7.70
C TYR A 118 3.32 -11.40 -6.33
N ALA A 119 4.04 -10.76 -5.43
CA ALA A 119 3.94 -11.04 -4.00
C ALA A 119 2.61 -10.49 -3.46
N PHE A 120 2.13 -11.03 -2.35
CA PHE A 120 0.94 -10.52 -1.67
C PHE A 120 1.28 -9.28 -0.84
N GLU A 121 2.39 -9.34 -0.11
CA GLU A 121 2.93 -8.24 0.69
C GLU A 121 4.44 -8.12 0.51
N VAL A 122 4.95 -6.90 0.55
CA VAL A 122 6.39 -6.59 0.52
C VAL A 122 6.73 -5.49 1.52
N ASP A 123 8.00 -5.35 1.89
CA ASP A 123 8.47 -4.32 2.84
C ASP A 123 9.40 -3.28 2.22
N GLY A 124 9.77 -3.45 0.94
CA GLY A 124 10.73 -2.58 0.25
C GLY A 124 12.21 -2.80 0.63
N PHE A 125 12.52 -3.70 1.56
CA PHE A 125 13.88 -4.16 1.86
C PHE A 125 14.27 -5.41 1.04
N GLY A 126 13.29 -6.03 0.39
CA GLY A 126 13.45 -7.24 -0.43
C GLY A 126 12.74 -8.46 0.14
N ASN A 127 12.08 -8.35 1.30
CA ASN A 127 11.23 -9.41 1.80
C ASN A 127 9.92 -9.46 1.00
N THR A 128 9.47 -10.68 0.73
CA THR A 128 8.26 -10.94 -0.05
C THR A 128 7.44 -12.02 0.67
N TYR A 129 6.14 -11.80 0.76
CA TYR A 129 5.21 -12.78 1.31
C TYR A 129 4.32 -13.32 0.21
N PHE A 130 4.47 -14.60 -0.12
CA PHE A 130 3.71 -15.28 -1.17
C PHE A 130 2.51 -16.01 -0.57
N MET A 131 1.34 -15.40 -0.72
CA MET A 131 0.06 -16.00 -0.39
C MET A 131 -1.03 -15.34 -1.24
N ASP A 132 -2.29 -15.68 -0.96
CA ASP A 132 -3.44 -14.88 -1.33
C ASP A 132 -4.47 -14.98 -0.22
N ASP A 133 -5.34 -13.98 -0.10
CA ASP A 133 -6.44 -13.96 0.85
C ASP A 133 -7.77 -13.81 0.10
N ALA A 134 -8.85 -14.41 0.61
CA ALA A 134 -10.11 -14.45 -0.12
C ALA A 134 -10.82 -13.09 -0.22
N ASN A 135 -10.46 -12.14 0.66
CA ASN A 135 -11.10 -10.83 0.70
C ASN A 135 -10.59 -9.92 -0.42
N VAL A 136 -11.52 -9.21 -1.07
CA VAL A 136 -11.30 -8.23 -2.15
C VAL A 136 -11.62 -6.82 -1.65
#